data_AF-A0A920FA20-F1
#
_entry.id   AF-A0A920FA20-F1
#
_cell.length_a   1.000
_cell.length_b   1.000
_cell.length_c   1.000
_cell.angle_alpha   90.00
_cell.angle_beta   90.00
_cell.angle_gamma   90.00
#
_symmetry.space_group_name_H-M   'P 1'
#
loop_
_entity.id
_entity.type
_entity.pdbx_description
1 polymer ?
#
loop_
_entity_poly.entity_id
_entity_poly.type
_entity_poly.pdbx_seq_one_letter_code
_entity_poly.pdbx_strand_id
1 'polypeptide(L)'
;MDMFDELNIPVEHQINTAIYEECPDIPSRIRERGDEFLGHGYTNSEEQEGLSEDDERAMIRSCTKAISEQEGKPPTGWMSPWLSNNETTMDILQEEGYRYVMDWTMDDQPVWIKTRNGKILSMPYPVEANDNRGIVWYRYTSAEFTEMLIDNFDEMLEQSITMGTP
;
A
#
# COMPACT_ATOMS: atom_id res chain seq x y z
N MET A 1 -8.76 -0.82 15.86
CA MET A 1 -7.62 -1.78 15.73
C MET A 1 -7.81 -3.01 16.63
N ASP A 2 -8.67 -2.93 17.64
CA ASP A 2 -8.95 -4.01 18.61
C ASP A 2 -9.29 -5.36 17.97
N MET A 3 -10.07 -5.39 16.88
CA MET A 3 -10.34 -6.62 16.12
C MET A 3 -9.06 -7.34 15.68
N PHE A 4 -8.04 -6.60 15.23
CA PHE A 4 -6.77 -7.20 14.82
C PHE A 4 -5.92 -7.66 16.02
N ASP A 5 -6.06 -7.03 17.19
CA ASP A 5 -5.43 -7.52 18.43
C ASP A 5 -6.07 -8.83 18.89
N GLU A 6 -7.41 -8.90 18.87
CA GLU A 6 -8.17 -10.10 19.24
C GLU A 6 -7.82 -11.30 18.35
N LEU A 7 -7.62 -11.07 17.06
CA LEU A 7 -7.22 -12.08 16.09
C LEU A 7 -5.71 -12.34 16.05
N ASN A 8 -4.91 -11.52 16.73
CA ASN A 8 -3.44 -11.56 16.67
C ASN A 8 -2.90 -11.55 15.23
N ILE A 9 -3.48 -10.68 14.39
CA ILE A 9 -3.09 -10.51 12.98
C ILE A 9 -2.26 -9.22 12.86
N PRO A 10 -1.02 -9.29 12.34
CA PRO A 10 -0.26 -8.09 11.99
C PRO A 10 -0.89 -7.45 10.75
N VAL A 11 -0.87 -6.12 10.70
CA VAL A 11 -1.35 -5.37 9.53
C VAL A 11 -0.34 -4.30 9.15
N GLU A 12 -0.50 -3.79 7.94
CA GLU A 12 0.23 -2.65 7.41
C GLU A 12 -0.75 -1.50 7.20
N HIS A 13 -0.31 -0.27 7.48
CA HIS A 13 -1.13 0.92 7.36
C HIS A 13 -0.57 1.86 6.28
N GLN A 14 -1.35 2.05 5.21
CA GLN A 14 -1.13 3.07 4.19
C GLN A 14 -1.37 4.46 4.80
N ILE A 15 -0.29 5.16 5.17
CA ILE A 15 -0.38 6.38 5.94
C ILE A 15 -0.21 7.61 5.05
N ASN A 16 -1.25 8.44 4.99
CA ASN A 16 -1.13 9.81 4.53
C ASN A 16 -0.51 10.65 5.65
N THR A 17 0.58 11.35 5.37
CA THR A 17 1.37 12.02 6.42
C THR A 17 0.66 13.18 7.13
N ALA A 18 -0.42 13.75 6.56
CA ALA A 18 -1.26 14.71 7.25
C ALA A 18 -1.89 14.16 8.55
N ILE A 19 -2.08 12.84 8.64
CA ILE A 19 -2.73 12.24 9.82
C ILE A 19 -1.90 12.34 11.10
N TYR A 20 -0.60 12.56 10.99
CA TYR A 20 0.26 12.84 12.14
C TYR A 20 -0.14 14.10 12.88
N GLU A 21 -0.70 15.09 12.17
CA GLU A 21 -1.17 16.35 12.75
C GLU A 21 -2.67 16.29 13.03
N GLU A 22 -3.46 15.78 12.08
CA GLU A 22 -4.93 15.83 12.14
C GLU A 22 -5.52 14.81 13.11
N CYS A 23 -4.96 13.61 13.19
CA CYS A 23 -5.46 12.50 14.03
C CYS A 23 -4.31 11.73 14.70
N PRO A 24 -3.52 12.36 15.60
CA PRO A 24 -2.28 11.79 16.15
C PRO A 24 -2.50 10.52 17.01
N ASP A 25 -3.71 10.27 17.47
CA ASP A 25 -4.12 9.06 18.18
C ASP A 25 -4.06 7.80 17.31
N ILE A 26 -4.30 7.94 16.00
CA ILE A 26 -4.23 6.83 15.04
C ILE A 26 -2.79 6.30 14.90
N PRO A 27 -1.78 7.07 14.47
CA PRO A 27 -0.41 6.58 14.38
C PRO A 27 0.18 6.19 15.74
N SER A 28 -0.27 6.79 16.84
CA SER A 28 0.10 6.33 18.19
C SER A 28 -0.30 4.88 18.41
N ARG A 29 -1.54 4.51 18.05
CA ARG A 29 -2.04 3.14 18.21
C ARG A 29 -1.36 2.14 17.27
N ILE A 30 -1.05 2.55 16.04
CA ILE A 30 -0.28 1.74 15.08
C ILE A 30 1.10 1.42 15.66
N ARG A 31 1.77 2.42 16.23
CA ARG A 31 3.08 2.28 16.85
C ARG A 31 3.08 1.34 18.05
N GLU A 32 2.05 1.42 18.90
CA GLU A 32 1.87 0.50 20.04
C GLU A 32 1.71 -0.95 19.61
N ARG A 33 1.06 -1.20 18.47
CA ARG A 33 0.92 -2.54 17.87
C ARG A 33 2.22 -3.04 17.22
N GLY A 34 3.11 -2.12 16.84
CA GLY A 34 4.31 -2.45 16.08
C GLY A 34 4.02 -2.82 14.62
N ASP A 35 2.86 -2.41 14.11
CA ASP A 35 2.46 -2.59 12.72
C ASP A 35 3.35 -1.75 11.77
N GLU A 36 3.37 -2.10 10.49
CA GLU A 36 4.16 -1.39 9.47
C GLU A 36 3.45 -0.09 9.02
N PHE A 37 4.25 0.98 8.85
CA PHE A 37 3.82 2.22 8.20
C PHE A 37 4.27 2.19 6.74
N LEU A 38 3.32 2.17 5.81
CA LEU A 38 3.55 2.25 4.37
C LEU A 38 3.38 3.70 3.90
N GLY A 39 4.31 4.19 3.08
CA GLY A 39 4.20 5.54 2.51
C GLY A 39 3.02 5.66 1.55
N HIS A 40 2.21 6.71 1.73
CA HIS A 40 1.04 6.98 0.90
C HIS A 40 0.83 8.49 0.66
N GLY A 41 1.89 9.26 0.42
CA GLY A 41 1.78 10.70 0.15
C GLY A 41 1.36 11.57 1.35
N TYR A 42 0.88 12.79 1.08
CA TYR A 42 0.46 13.75 2.12
C TYR A 42 -1.01 13.61 2.49
N THR A 43 -1.90 13.57 1.50
CA THR A 43 -3.33 13.27 1.64
C THR A 43 -3.79 12.40 0.48
N ASN A 44 -4.91 11.70 0.61
CA ASN A 44 -5.54 11.00 -0.51
C ASN A 44 -6.45 11.94 -1.36
N SER A 45 -6.26 13.26 -1.27
CA SER A 45 -6.89 14.26 -2.15
C SER A 45 -5.92 14.82 -3.20
N GLU A 46 -4.65 14.45 -3.10
CA GLU A 46 -3.60 14.80 -4.04
C GLU A 46 -3.18 13.52 -4.77
N GLU A 47 -3.19 13.55 -6.11
CA GLU A 47 -2.69 12.47 -6.95
C GLU A 47 -1.33 12.83 -7.54
N GLN A 48 -0.51 11.83 -7.87
CA GLN A 48 0.82 12.05 -8.43
C GLN A 48 0.85 11.93 -9.96
N GLU A 49 -0.30 11.61 -10.59
CA GLU A 49 -0.42 11.57 -12.05
C GLU A 49 -0.12 12.95 -12.65
N GLY A 50 0.72 12.98 -13.68
CA GLY A 50 1.08 14.20 -14.40
C GLY A 50 2.10 15.10 -13.70
N LEU A 51 2.60 14.74 -12.51
CA LEU A 51 3.75 15.42 -11.91
C LEU A 51 5.01 15.24 -12.76
N SER A 52 5.89 16.24 -12.72
CA SER A 52 7.25 16.07 -13.25
C SER A 52 8.05 15.10 -12.36
N GLU A 53 9.10 14.47 -12.89
CA GLU A 53 9.97 13.58 -12.10
C GLU A 53 10.52 14.27 -10.84
N ASP A 54 10.85 15.56 -10.93
CA ASP A 54 11.38 16.35 -9.82
C ASP A 54 10.30 16.60 -8.74
N ASP A 55 9.07 16.92 -9.15
CA ASP A 55 7.95 17.18 -8.24
C ASP A 55 7.50 15.90 -7.54
N GLU A 56 7.39 14.80 -8.28
CA GLU A 56 7.06 13.49 -7.72
C GLU A 56 8.13 13.02 -6.72
N ARG A 57 9.41 13.21 -7.04
CA ARG A 57 10.51 12.92 -6.12
C ARG A 57 10.45 13.79 -4.87
N ALA A 58 10.11 15.07 -5.01
CA ALA A 58 9.93 15.96 -3.85
C ALA A 58 8.78 15.49 -2.96
N MET A 59 7.66 15.07 -3.55
CA MET A 59 6.50 14.51 -2.83
C MET A 59 6.88 13.23 -2.07
N ILE A 60 7.51 12.25 -2.74
CA ILE A 60 7.96 10.99 -2.12
C ILE A 60 8.93 11.29 -0.97
N ARG A 61 9.93 12.16 -1.18
CA ARG A 61 10.88 12.55 -0.13
C ARG A 61 10.22 13.24 1.05
N SER A 62 9.24 14.09 0.82
CA SER A 62 8.49 14.75 1.88
C SER A 62 7.77 13.72 2.76
N CYS A 63 7.07 12.77 2.13
CA CYS A 63 6.41 11.66 2.82
C CYS A 63 7.40 10.79 3.60
N THR A 64 8.49 10.35 2.95
CA THR A 64 9.58 9.57 3.57
C THR A 64 10.15 10.28 4.79
N LYS A 65 10.41 11.59 4.67
CA LYS A 65 10.98 12.40 5.75
C LYS A 65 10.02 12.48 6.93
N ALA A 66 8.75 12.80 6.70
CA ALA A 66 7.75 12.91 7.76
C ALA A 66 7.61 11.59 8.54
N ILE A 67 7.49 10.46 7.84
CA ILE A 67 7.43 9.13 8.47
C ILE A 67 8.73 8.84 9.23
N SER A 68 9.89 9.14 8.64
CA SER A 68 11.19 8.91 9.30
C SER A 68 11.35 9.71 10.59
N GLU A 69 10.89 10.96 10.62
CA GLU A 69 10.95 11.83 11.78
C GLU A 69 10.01 11.36 12.90
N GLN A 70 8.81 10.86 12.55
CA GLN A 70 7.81 10.40 13.51
C GLN A 70 8.06 8.97 14.03
N GLU A 71 8.54 8.08 13.17
CA GLU A 71 8.67 6.65 13.47
C GLU A 71 10.13 6.20 13.69
N GLY A 72 11.10 7.09 13.51
CA GLY A 72 12.52 6.83 13.72
C GLY A 72 13.19 5.96 12.65
N LYS A 73 12.45 5.56 11.61
CA LYS A 73 12.95 4.80 10.45
C LYS A 73 12.12 5.15 9.19
N PRO A 74 12.73 5.12 7.99
CA PRO A 74 11.98 5.32 6.75
C PRO A 74 11.03 4.16 6.47
N PRO A 75 9.90 4.41 5.77
CA PRO A 75 9.04 3.35 5.27
C PRO A 75 9.78 2.47 4.26
N THR A 76 9.42 1.19 4.18
CA THR A 76 10.02 0.25 3.23
C THR A 76 9.16 -0.04 2.01
N GLY A 77 7.86 0.20 2.11
CA GLY A 77 6.93 0.10 0.99
C GLY A 77 6.20 1.40 0.69
N TRP A 78 5.66 1.46 -0.51
CA TRP A 78 4.89 2.59 -1.03
C TRP A 78 3.60 2.12 -1.72
N MET A 79 2.53 2.87 -1.52
CA MET A 79 1.39 2.88 -2.42
C MET A 79 1.13 4.32 -2.84
N SER A 80 1.10 4.59 -4.13
CA SER A 80 0.79 5.90 -4.69
C SER A 80 -0.66 6.26 -4.34
N PRO A 81 -0.94 7.49 -3.86
CA PRO A 81 -2.30 7.99 -3.74
C PRO A 81 -3.08 7.72 -5.03
N TRP A 82 -4.32 7.25 -4.93
CA TRP A 82 -5.14 6.88 -6.08
C TRP A 82 -4.61 5.77 -7.01
N LEU A 83 -3.53 5.06 -6.66
CA LEU A 83 -2.78 4.20 -7.60
C LEU A 83 -2.32 5.00 -8.84
N SER A 84 -2.03 6.29 -8.65
CA SER A 84 -1.78 7.27 -9.73
C SER A 84 -0.30 7.35 -10.15
N ASN A 85 0.42 6.23 -10.08
CA ASN A 85 1.83 6.19 -10.46
C ASN A 85 2.02 6.58 -11.94
N ASN A 86 3.20 7.10 -12.27
CA ASN A 86 3.60 7.48 -13.62
C ASN A 86 4.82 6.64 -14.10
N GLU A 87 5.39 7.01 -15.25
CA GLU A 87 6.50 6.30 -15.88
C GLU A 87 7.79 6.29 -15.04
N THR A 88 8.00 7.29 -14.17
CA THR A 88 9.22 7.46 -13.36
C THR A 88 9.07 6.98 -11.92
N THR A 89 7.85 6.73 -11.43
CA THR A 89 7.59 6.38 -10.02
C THR A 89 8.45 5.23 -9.52
N MET A 90 8.53 4.12 -10.27
CA MET A 90 9.27 2.92 -9.86
C MET A 90 10.77 3.21 -9.71
N ASP A 91 11.32 4.06 -10.59
CA ASP A 91 12.71 4.47 -10.54
C ASP A 91 12.97 5.34 -9.32
N ILE A 92 12.13 6.35 -9.10
CA ILE A 92 12.25 7.25 -7.95
C ILE A 92 12.16 6.45 -6.65
N LEU A 93 11.15 5.59 -6.48
CA LEU A 93 10.98 4.79 -5.27
C LEU A 93 12.23 3.93 -4.98
N GLN A 94 12.77 3.27 -6.01
CA GLN A 94 13.99 2.47 -5.86
C GLN A 94 15.21 3.33 -5.48
N GLU A 95 15.35 4.51 -6.06
CA GLU A 95 16.44 5.45 -5.77
C GLU A 95 16.33 6.08 -4.37
N GLU A 96 15.11 6.29 -3.88
CA GLU A 96 14.83 6.79 -2.52
C GLU A 96 14.84 5.67 -1.45
N GLY A 97 15.11 4.42 -1.85
CA GLY A 97 15.38 3.30 -0.94
C GLY A 97 14.18 2.41 -0.59
N TYR A 98 13.04 2.58 -1.28
CA TYR A 98 11.90 1.68 -1.13
C TYR A 98 12.20 0.29 -1.68
N ARG A 99 11.63 -0.74 -1.04
CA ARG A 99 11.87 -2.16 -1.37
C ARG A 99 10.74 -2.75 -2.19
N TYR A 100 9.52 -2.31 -1.94
CA TYR A 100 8.34 -2.76 -2.66
C TYR A 100 7.34 -1.64 -2.89
N VAL A 101 6.46 -1.87 -3.85
CA VAL A 101 5.37 -0.98 -4.25
C VAL A 101 4.08 -1.79 -4.40
N MET A 102 2.93 -1.16 -4.17
CA MET A 102 1.62 -1.82 -4.23
C MET A 102 0.69 -1.22 -5.28
N ASP A 103 1.24 -0.53 -6.28
CA ASP A 103 0.44 0.22 -7.26
C ASP A 103 -0.15 -0.66 -8.36
N TRP A 104 0.47 -1.81 -8.64
CA TRP A 104 0.15 -2.63 -9.79
C TRP A 104 -0.71 -3.85 -9.43
N THR A 105 -1.70 -4.10 -10.28
CA THR A 105 -2.65 -5.22 -10.20
C THR A 105 -2.38 -6.26 -11.29
N MET A 106 -1.12 -6.42 -11.68
CA MET A 106 -0.75 -7.15 -12.90
C MET A 106 -0.66 -8.67 -12.73
N ASP A 107 -0.54 -9.15 -11.50
CA ASP A 107 -0.31 -10.55 -11.16
C ASP A 107 -0.81 -10.82 -9.73
N ASP A 108 -1.09 -12.08 -9.39
CA ASP A 108 -1.46 -12.53 -8.05
C ASP A 108 -0.23 -12.89 -7.20
N GLN A 109 0.96 -12.91 -7.81
CA GLN A 109 2.25 -13.14 -7.15
C GLN A 109 3.16 -11.89 -7.17
N PRO A 110 4.10 -11.76 -6.21
CA PRO A 110 5.07 -10.67 -6.24
C PRO A 110 5.96 -10.72 -7.49
N VAL A 111 6.04 -9.60 -8.22
CA VAL A 111 6.82 -9.49 -9.46
C VAL A 111 7.91 -8.45 -9.32
N TRP A 112 9.12 -8.75 -9.82
CA TRP A 112 10.18 -7.75 -9.90
C TRP A 112 9.95 -6.81 -11.09
N ILE A 113 9.76 -5.53 -10.81
CA ILE A 113 9.74 -4.47 -11.82
C ILE A 113 11.16 -3.96 -12.03
N LYS A 114 11.61 -3.90 -13.28
CA LYS A 114 12.91 -3.32 -13.64
C LYS A 114 12.85 -1.80 -13.50
N THR A 115 13.87 -1.23 -12.88
CA THR A 115 14.11 0.21 -12.79
C THR A 115 15.38 0.59 -13.55
N ARG A 116 15.62 1.88 -13.78
CA ARG A 116 16.83 2.42 -14.44
C ARG A 116 18.11 1.90 -13.79
N ASN A 117 18.12 1.78 -12.47
CA ASN A 117 19.29 1.42 -11.67
C ASN A 117 19.16 0.06 -10.94
N GLY A 118 18.16 -0.76 -11.26
CA GLY A 118 17.97 -2.06 -10.62
C GLY A 118 16.56 -2.62 -10.76
N LYS A 119 15.93 -2.92 -9.62
CA LYS A 119 14.58 -3.47 -9.54
C LYS A 119 13.90 -3.11 -8.22
N ILE A 120 12.57 -3.06 -8.25
CA ILE A 120 11.70 -2.93 -7.08
C ILE A 120 10.67 -4.06 -7.11
N LEU A 121 10.23 -4.55 -5.94
CA LEU A 121 9.23 -5.61 -5.88
C LEU A 121 7.83 -5.00 -5.98
N SER A 122 7.05 -5.39 -6.98
CA SER A 122 5.61 -5.14 -6.99
C SER A 122 4.93 -6.19 -6.13
N MET A 123 4.37 -5.77 -5.00
CA MET A 123 3.48 -6.58 -4.19
C MET A 123 2.05 -6.40 -4.74
N PRO A 124 1.34 -7.48 -5.14
CA PRO A 124 0.01 -7.38 -5.69
C PRO A 124 -0.95 -6.64 -4.77
N TYR A 125 -1.73 -5.74 -5.34
CA TYR A 125 -2.85 -5.10 -4.66
C TYR A 125 -4.18 -5.55 -5.29
N PRO A 126 -4.97 -6.37 -4.60
CA PRO A 126 -6.22 -6.90 -5.16
C PRO A 126 -7.29 -5.81 -5.14
N VAL A 127 -7.39 -5.04 -6.24
CA VAL A 127 -8.29 -3.88 -6.35
C VAL A 127 -9.78 -4.25 -6.21
N GLU A 128 -10.18 -5.47 -6.55
CA GLU A 128 -11.56 -5.91 -6.31
C GLU A 128 -11.82 -6.23 -4.82
N ALA A 129 -10.81 -6.69 -4.09
CA ALA A 129 -10.87 -6.92 -2.64
C ALA A 129 -10.66 -5.64 -1.80
N ASN A 130 -10.93 -4.47 -2.39
CA ASN A 130 -10.87 -3.17 -1.74
C ASN A 130 -12.28 -2.74 -1.30
N ASP A 131 -12.44 -2.37 -0.04
CA ASP A 131 -13.73 -1.99 0.55
C ASP A 131 -14.29 -0.67 -0.01
N ASN A 132 -13.44 0.31 -0.31
CA ASN A 132 -13.83 1.53 -1.01
C ASN A 132 -14.46 1.21 -2.38
N ARG A 133 -13.90 0.26 -3.15
CA ARG A 133 -14.55 -0.17 -4.40
C ARG A 133 -15.81 -0.99 -4.16
N GLY A 134 -15.73 -2.06 -3.38
CA GLY A 134 -16.85 -2.97 -3.15
C GLY A 134 -18.05 -2.28 -2.47
N ILE A 135 -17.82 -1.63 -1.34
CA ILE A 135 -18.87 -1.05 -0.50
C ILE A 135 -19.24 0.37 -0.95
N VAL A 136 -18.26 1.24 -1.20
CA VAL A 136 -18.56 2.66 -1.49
C VAL A 136 -19.00 2.85 -2.93
N TRP A 137 -18.30 2.25 -3.91
CA TRP A 137 -18.59 2.46 -5.33
C TRP A 137 -19.67 1.51 -5.83
N TYR A 138 -19.48 0.19 -5.65
CA TYR A 138 -20.39 -0.83 -6.17
C TYR A 138 -21.58 -1.13 -5.26
N ARG A 139 -21.58 -0.62 -4.02
CA ARG A 139 -22.69 -0.72 -3.07
C ARG A 139 -23.01 -2.16 -2.65
N TYR A 140 -22.01 -3.03 -2.61
CA TYR A 140 -22.17 -4.34 -2.01
C TYR A 140 -22.56 -4.22 -0.54
N THR A 141 -23.46 -5.10 -0.11
CA THR A 141 -23.69 -5.34 1.30
C THR A 141 -22.44 -5.92 1.94
N SER A 142 -22.32 -5.80 3.26
CA SER A 142 -21.21 -6.43 3.99
C SER A 142 -21.17 -7.95 3.79
N ALA A 143 -22.32 -8.60 3.61
CA ALA A 143 -22.40 -10.03 3.34
C ALA A 143 -21.80 -10.38 1.96
N GLU A 144 -22.20 -9.67 0.91
CA GLU A 144 -21.66 -9.87 -0.45
C GLU A 144 -20.16 -9.61 -0.50
N PHE A 145 -19.69 -8.53 0.13
CA PHE A 145 -18.24 -8.24 0.20
C PHE A 145 -17.48 -9.33 0.98
N THR A 146 -18.07 -9.86 2.06
CA THR A 146 -17.46 -10.96 2.83
C THR A 146 -17.37 -12.24 2.00
N GLU A 147 -18.43 -12.62 1.30
CA GLU A 147 -18.46 -13.80 0.44
C GLU A 147 -17.39 -13.68 -0.67
N MET A 148 -17.30 -12.52 -1.32
CA MET A 148 -16.27 -12.24 -2.32
C MET A 148 -14.83 -12.39 -1.78
N LEU A 149 -14.56 -11.91 -0.56
CA LEU A 149 -13.24 -12.06 0.07
C LEU A 149 -12.92 -13.53 0.39
N ILE A 150 -13.90 -14.30 0.84
CA ILE A 150 -13.75 -15.74 1.12
C ILE A 150 -13.50 -16.52 -0.18
N ASP A 151 -14.31 -16.26 -1.21
CA ASP A 151 -14.18 -16.92 -2.51
C ASP A 151 -12.80 -16.64 -3.14
N ASN A 152 -12.32 -15.40 -3.05
CA ASN A 152 -10.99 -15.04 -3.55
C ASN A 152 -9.88 -15.81 -2.81
N PHE A 153 -9.97 -15.92 -1.48
CA PHE A 153 -9.01 -16.68 -0.68
C PHE A 153 -9.03 -18.17 -1.02
N ASP A 154 -10.22 -18.78 -1.11
CA ASP A 154 -10.38 -20.21 -1.38
C ASP A 154 -9.85 -20.57 -2.79
N GLU A 155 -10.13 -19.75 -3.79
CA GLU A 155 -9.60 -19.92 -5.15
C GLU A 155 -8.06 -19.83 -5.17
N MET A 156 -7.48 -18.81 -4.52
CA MET A 156 -6.02 -18.67 -4.41
C MET A 156 -5.38 -19.86 -3.69
N LEU A 157 -6.02 -20.36 -2.63
CA LEU A 157 -5.55 -21.53 -1.90
C LEU A 157 -5.58 -22.78 -2.77
N GLU A 158 -6.67 -23.02 -3.51
CA GLU A 158 -6.79 -24.15 -4.43
C GLU A 158 -5.72 -24.09 -5.54
N GLN A 159 -5.52 -22.93 -6.15
CA GLN A 159 -4.49 -22.72 -7.17
C GLN A 159 -3.08 -22.95 -6.64
N SER A 160 -2.79 -22.50 -5.40
CA SER A 160 -1.47 -22.70 -4.78
C SER A 160 -1.10 -24.18 -4.61
N ILE A 161 -2.09 -25.04 -4.40
CA ILE A 161 -1.91 -26.49 -4.23
C ILE A 161 -1.83 -27.19 -5.60
N THR A 162 -2.67 -26.76 -6.55
CA THR A 162 -2.87 -27.47 -7.82
C THR A 162 -1.91 -27.06 -8.92
N MET A 163 -1.54 -25.78 -9.00
CA MET A 163 -0.69 -25.25 -10.08
C MET A 163 0.78 -25.20 -9.71
N GLY A 164 1.13 -25.31 -8.42
CA GLY A 164 2.48 -25.12 -7.90
C GLY A 164 2.97 -23.68 -8.11
N THR A 165 3.74 -23.15 -7.15
CA THR A 165 4.54 -21.96 -7.43
C THR A 165 5.54 -22.29 -8.56
N PRO A 166 5.67 -21.46 -9.61
CA PRO A 166 6.69 -21.66 -10.63
C PRO A 166 8.11 -21.76 -10.05
#